data_AF-A0A6L4YQZ2-F1
#
_entry.id   AF-A0A6L4YQZ2-F1
#
_cell.length_a   1.000
_cell.length_b   1.000
_cell.length_c   1.000
_cell.angle_alpha   90.00
_cell.angle_beta   90.00
_cell.angle_gamma   90.00
#
_symmetry.space_group_name_H-M   'P 1'
#
loop_
_entity.id
_entity.type
_entity.pdbx_description
1 polymer ?
#
loop_
_entity_poly.entity_id
_entity_poly.type
_entity_poly.pdbx_seq_one_letter_code
_entity_poly.pdbx_strand_id
1 'polypeptide(L)'
;MEMSEWPVFPTIQFGTFGEFFNTLEKIAEQLPIVDHELDFIFSGCYTTQTRIKLANRVSEAKMNESELFSTFSAEFVEGKYPYGSYEDAWKKILFNHFHDILPGSGVIETREFAMGQFQQVLAAANTGMSRALRNIAENVNTSTLPIQDEKLADTISEGAGVGFGLYDYGVPQTERGAGKSRIFHLFNSSAQDRIETVEITVWDWPGDMRRLEVLDKDGKPVKIQEVSGQMQQYHPAGDYWGHKYMKLAIDAEIPACGYSTYLLHEKEFLNTVVPHDEPRVEKQVHYILENNCIKVSFDSTNASILSLVDKKTGREMVDPKRPAGVFRLIDEDDSKGMTAWVIGRYMNVMNLDKDVKIGSVYMESDALRQWISYIVKFRNSKLSVMISLNQNSSGLDFNIDCDWQEIGEKGKSIPQLNFYMPLAYTCKSYKYDIPFGTITRAPMDMDVPAGSWALGMPESGEGSAVMLVSKTK
;
A
#
# COMPACT_ATOMS: atom_id res chain seq x y z
N MET A 1 5.78 -28.05 -55.15
CA MET A 1 4.43 -27.94 -55.75
C MET A 1 4.59 -27.15 -57.03
N GLU A 2 3.86 -27.46 -58.10
CA GLU A 2 3.91 -26.75 -59.40
C GLU A 2 3.84 -25.22 -59.28
N MET A 3 3.12 -24.70 -58.28
CA MET A 3 3.04 -23.26 -58.00
C MET A 3 4.37 -22.60 -57.65
N SER A 4 5.36 -23.31 -57.09
CA SER A 4 6.66 -22.73 -56.75
C SER A 4 7.54 -22.41 -57.96
N GLU A 5 7.14 -22.86 -59.15
CA GLU A 5 7.80 -22.54 -60.42
C GLU A 5 7.24 -21.25 -61.05
N TRP A 6 6.17 -20.67 -60.49
CA TRP A 6 5.58 -19.45 -61.01
C TRP A 6 6.42 -18.23 -60.61
N PRO A 7 6.70 -17.27 -61.52
CA PRO A 7 7.52 -16.08 -61.22
C PRO A 7 6.97 -15.20 -60.09
N VAL A 8 5.67 -15.31 -59.82
CA VAL A 8 4.96 -14.54 -58.78
C VAL A 8 4.91 -15.25 -57.44
N PHE A 9 5.33 -16.52 -57.37
CA PHE A 9 5.25 -17.30 -56.16
C PHE A 9 6.45 -16.96 -55.26
N PRO A 10 6.23 -16.59 -53.98
CA PRO A 10 7.32 -16.22 -53.10
C PRO A 10 8.23 -17.42 -52.84
N THR A 11 9.53 -17.16 -52.74
CA THR A 11 10.48 -18.16 -52.26
C THR A 11 10.25 -18.38 -50.76
N ILE A 12 9.78 -19.57 -50.40
CA ILE A 12 9.57 -19.96 -49.00
C ILE A 12 10.86 -20.63 -48.51
N GLN A 13 11.45 -20.07 -47.46
CA GLN A 13 12.62 -20.62 -46.78
C GLN A 13 12.31 -20.82 -45.31
N PHE A 14 12.68 -21.98 -44.77
CA PHE A 14 12.72 -22.21 -43.32
C PHE A 14 13.99 -21.57 -42.77
N GLY A 15 13.85 -20.78 -41.71
CA GLY A 15 14.99 -20.14 -41.06
C GLY A 15 14.71 -19.83 -39.59
N THR A 16 15.74 -19.39 -38.90
CA THR A 16 15.70 -18.97 -37.50
C THR A 16 15.42 -17.47 -37.37
N PHE A 17 14.98 -17.02 -36.18
CA PHE A 17 14.91 -15.59 -35.89
C PHE A 17 16.25 -14.88 -36.13
N GLY A 18 17.37 -15.53 -35.80
CA GLY A 18 18.70 -14.97 -36.04
C GLY A 18 18.98 -14.71 -37.53
N GLU A 19 18.61 -15.63 -38.42
CA GLU A 19 18.77 -15.45 -39.87
C GLU A 19 17.85 -14.36 -40.42
N PHE A 20 16.62 -14.27 -39.88
CA PHE A 20 15.68 -13.20 -40.20
C PHE A 20 16.24 -11.82 -39.81
N PHE A 21 16.69 -11.66 -38.57
CA PHE A 21 17.28 -10.39 -38.11
C PHE A 21 18.54 -10.05 -38.90
N ASN A 22 19.46 -11.00 -39.13
CA ASN A 22 20.66 -10.79 -39.97
C ASN A 22 20.34 -10.28 -41.38
N THR A 23 19.16 -10.62 -41.90
CA THR A 23 18.67 -10.11 -43.18
C THR A 23 18.13 -8.69 -43.05
N LEU A 24 17.37 -8.41 -41.98
CA LEU A 24 16.86 -7.08 -41.67
C LEU A 24 17.95 -6.06 -41.33
N GLU A 25 19.04 -6.46 -40.67
CA GLU A 25 20.15 -5.54 -40.33
C GLU A 25 20.72 -4.83 -41.57
N LYS A 26 20.67 -5.49 -42.74
CA LYS A 26 21.13 -4.91 -44.01
C LYS A 26 20.30 -3.71 -44.49
N ILE A 27 19.07 -3.59 -43.99
CA ILE A 27 18.14 -2.50 -44.32
C ILE A 27 17.76 -1.68 -43.08
N ALA A 28 18.45 -1.84 -41.96
CA ALA A 28 18.08 -1.22 -40.68
C ALA A 28 17.90 0.30 -40.77
N GLU A 29 18.76 0.99 -41.52
CA GLU A 29 18.69 2.44 -41.74
C GLU A 29 17.46 2.89 -42.55
N GLN A 30 16.79 1.95 -43.24
CA GLN A 30 15.60 2.22 -44.05
C GLN A 30 14.30 1.91 -43.29
N LEU A 31 14.38 1.27 -42.11
CA LEU A 31 13.21 0.93 -41.31
C LEU A 31 12.69 2.17 -40.57
N PRO A 32 11.36 2.32 -40.45
CA PRO A 32 10.79 3.42 -39.68
C PRO A 32 11.13 3.28 -38.20
N ILE A 33 11.44 4.41 -37.56
CA ILE A 33 11.63 4.47 -36.11
C ILE A 33 10.27 4.67 -35.45
N VAL A 34 10.00 3.88 -34.41
CA VAL A 34 8.86 4.03 -33.52
C VAL A 34 9.40 4.29 -32.11
N ASP A 35 9.19 5.52 -31.61
CA ASP A 35 9.78 6.06 -30.37
C ASP A 35 8.73 6.37 -29.29
N HIS A 36 7.55 5.75 -29.38
CA HIS A 36 6.42 5.91 -28.46
C HIS A 36 5.87 4.56 -28.00
N GLU A 37 5.00 4.57 -26.99
CA GLU A 37 4.31 3.37 -26.50
C GLU A 37 3.43 2.74 -27.60
N LEU A 38 3.42 1.41 -27.65
CA LEU A 38 2.58 0.65 -28.56
C LEU A 38 1.30 0.20 -27.85
N ASP A 39 0.16 0.42 -28.52
CA ASP A 39 -1.15 -0.20 -28.32
C ASP A 39 -1.68 -0.34 -26.88
N PHE A 40 -2.60 0.54 -26.47
CA PHE A 40 -3.48 0.30 -25.31
C PHE A 40 -4.62 -0.64 -25.70
N ILE A 41 -4.29 -1.93 -25.81
CA ILE A 41 -5.27 -2.98 -26.07
C ILE A 41 -5.51 -3.80 -24.80
N PHE A 42 -6.68 -4.44 -24.77
CA PHE A 42 -7.12 -5.31 -23.70
C PHE A 42 -7.17 -4.65 -22.31
N SER A 43 -7.93 -3.56 -22.18
CA SER A 43 -8.09 -2.82 -20.93
C SER A 43 -8.55 -3.65 -19.73
N GLY A 44 -9.25 -4.77 -19.96
CA GLY A 44 -9.65 -5.70 -18.90
C GLY A 44 -8.44 -6.32 -18.18
N CYS A 45 -7.34 -6.56 -18.90
CA CYS A 45 -6.12 -7.13 -18.33
C CYS A 45 -5.53 -6.29 -17.19
N TYR A 46 -5.81 -4.98 -17.17
CA TYR A 46 -5.33 -4.05 -16.14
C TYR A 46 -6.07 -4.21 -14.80
N THR A 47 -7.33 -4.67 -14.81
CA THR A 47 -8.22 -4.63 -13.63
C THR A 47 -8.80 -6.00 -13.24
N THR A 48 -8.99 -6.90 -14.20
CA THR A 48 -9.51 -8.27 -13.99
C THR A 48 -8.68 -9.00 -12.93
N GLN A 49 -9.32 -9.76 -12.02
CA GLN A 49 -8.63 -10.53 -10.97
C GLN A 49 -7.59 -9.70 -10.16
N THR A 50 -8.05 -8.63 -9.51
CA THR A 50 -7.18 -7.75 -8.69
C THR A 50 -6.35 -8.51 -7.63
N ARG A 51 -6.83 -9.65 -7.11
CA ARG A 51 -6.08 -10.50 -6.15
C ARG A 51 -4.74 -11.00 -6.69
N ILE A 52 -4.63 -11.31 -7.99
CA ILE A 52 -3.35 -11.75 -8.60
C ILE A 52 -2.38 -10.58 -8.73
N LYS A 53 -2.86 -9.38 -9.13
CA LYS A 53 -2.04 -8.17 -9.22
C LYS A 53 -1.47 -7.78 -7.86
N LEU A 54 -2.32 -7.79 -6.84
CA LEU A 54 -1.92 -7.58 -5.46
C LEU A 54 -0.86 -8.60 -5.03
N ALA A 55 -1.10 -9.89 -5.28
CA ALA A 55 -0.14 -10.94 -4.97
C ALA A 55 1.21 -10.70 -5.65
N ASN A 56 1.21 -10.31 -6.93
CA ASN A 56 2.42 -9.98 -7.68
C ASN A 56 3.18 -8.83 -7.05
N ARG A 57 2.49 -7.70 -6.82
CA ARG A 57 3.08 -6.48 -6.27
C ARG A 57 3.69 -6.71 -4.90
N VAL A 58 2.96 -7.43 -4.04
CA VAL A 58 3.43 -7.82 -2.71
C VAL A 58 4.63 -8.76 -2.83
N SER A 59 4.61 -9.74 -3.73
CA SER A 59 5.74 -10.66 -3.93
C SER A 59 7.02 -9.95 -4.36
N GLU A 60 6.94 -9.06 -5.35
CA GLU A 60 8.10 -8.30 -5.83
C GLU A 60 8.68 -7.43 -4.70
N ALA A 61 7.83 -6.69 -3.99
CA ALA A 61 8.25 -5.85 -2.88
C ALA A 61 8.86 -6.66 -1.74
N LYS A 62 8.22 -7.76 -1.32
CA LYS A 62 8.70 -8.59 -0.21
C LYS A 62 9.98 -9.33 -0.54
N MET A 63 10.13 -9.83 -1.77
CA MET A 63 11.38 -10.43 -2.20
C MET A 63 12.51 -9.40 -2.22
N ASN A 64 12.27 -8.19 -2.73
CA ASN A 64 13.27 -7.13 -2.72
C ASN A 64 13.72 -6.76 -1.29
N GLU A 65 12.77 -6.53 -0.36
CA GLU A 65 13.08 -6.26 1.05
C GLU A 65 13.84 -7.42 1.71
N SER A 66 13.39 -8.66 1.45
CA SER A 66 13.98 -9.86 2.04
C SER A 66 15.41 -10.10 1.55
N GLU A 67 15.67 -9.92 0.26
CA GLU A 67 17.01 -10.03 -0.32
C GLU A 67 17.94 -8.95 0.24
N LEU A 68 17.49 -7.69 0.31
CA LEU A 68 18.26 -6.59 0.87
C LEU A 68 18.76 -6.90 2.29
N PHE A 69 17.86 -7.21 3.21
CA PHE A 69 18.25 -7.45 4.60
C PHE A 69 19.01 -8.78 4.76
N SER A 70 18.73 -9.80 3.95
CA SER A 70 19.51 -11.04 3.99
C SER A 70 20.93 -10.83 3.53
N THR A 71 21.15 -9.98 2.52
CA THR A 71 22.49 -9.56 2.09
C THR A 71 23.19 -8.80 3.22
N PHE A 72 22.53 -7.82 3.85
CA PHE A 72 23.14 -7.11 4.98
C PHE A 72 23.47 -8.04 6.15
N SER A 73 22.59 -8.98 6.44
CA SER A 73 22.83 -9.97 7.48
C SER A 73 24.05 -10.84 7.16
N ALA A 74 24.16 -11.32 5.92
CA ALA A 74 25.27 -12.16 5.48
C ALA A 74 26.61 -11.41 5.44
N GLU A 75 26.62 -10.17 4.96
CA GLU A 75 27.84 -9.38 4.75
C GLU A 75 28.35 -8.72 6.04
N PHE A 76 27.46 -8.28 6.95
CA PHE A 76 27.86 -7.45 8.10
C PHE A 76 27.79 -8.17 9.46
N VAL A 77 27.01 -9.25 9.59
CA VAL A 77 26.77 -9.92 10.89
C VAL A 77 26.75 -11.45 10.75
N GLU A 78 27.59 -12.00 9.86
CA GLU A 78 27.83 -13.44 9.67
C GLU A 78 26.58 -14.30 9.43
N GLY A 79 25.51 -13.69 8.90
CA GLY A 79 24.28 -14.37 8.51
C GLY A 79 24.47 -15.29 7.30
N LYS A 80 23.41 -16.02 6.93
CA LYS A 80 23.40 -16.88 5.73
C LYS A 80 22.38 -16.37 4.72
N TYR A 81 22.84 -16.13 3.49
CA TYR A 81 21.96 -15.81 2.37
C TYR A 81 21.22 -17.07 1.87
N PRO A 82 19.88 -17.12 1.87
CA PRO A 82 19.11 -18.33 1.54
C PRO A 82 18.93 -18.51 0.02
N TYR A 83 20.03 -18.60 -0.73
CA TYR A 83 20.06 -18.61 -2.20
C TYR A 83 19.01 -19.52 -2.84
N GLY A 84 18.99 -20.81 -2.49
CA GLY A 84 18.07 -21.77 -3.12
C GLY A 84 16.59 -21.46 -2.88
N SER A 85 16.26 -20.90 -1.71
CA SER A 85 14.87 -20.50 -1.41
C SER A 85 14.45 -19.28 -2.19
N TYR A 86 15.36 -18.33 -2.42
CA TYR A 86 15.07 -17.11 -3.17
C TYR A 86 15.04 -17.35 -4.67
N GLU A 87 15.93 -18.20 -5.20
CA GLU A 87 15.90 -18.61 -6.60
C GLU A 87 14.55 -19.28 -6.94
N ASP A 88 14.10 -20.20 -6.09
CA ASP A 88 12.82 -20.87 -6.25
C ASP A 88 11.61 -19.91 -6.13
N ALA A 89 11.69 -18.94 -5.20
CA ALA A 89 10.67 -17.90 -5.06
C ALA A 89 10.59 -16.98 -6.30
N TRP A 90 11.73 -16.50 -6.82
CA TRP A 90 11.77 -15.70 -8.04
C TRP A 90 11.27 -16.46 -9.26
N LYS A 91 11.61 -17.75 -9.41
CA LYS A 91 11.06 -18.59 -10.50
C LYS A 91 9.53 -18.64 -10.45
N LYS A 92 8.92 -18.73 -9.26
CA LYS A 92 7.46 -18.68 -9.10
C LYS A 92 6.86 -17.32 -9.45
N ILE A 93 7.49 -16.24 -9.03
CA ILE A 93 7.07 -14.87 -9.39
C ILE A 93 7.07 -14.72 -10.92
N LEU A 94 8.22 -15.00 -11.55
CA LEU A 94 8.40 -14.86 -12.99
C LEU A 94 7.48 -15.79 -13.80
N PHE A 95 7.19 -16.98 -13.29
CA PHE A 95 6.19 -17.86 -13.92
C PHE A 95 4.80 -17.21 -13.93
N ASN A 96 4.40 -16.58 -12.83
CA ASN A 96 3.11 -15.88 -12.72
C ASN A 96 3.05 -14.58 -13.50
N HIS A 97 4.18 -14.02 -13.94
CA HIS A 97 4.24 -12.86 -14.85
C HIS A 97 3.77 -13.19 -16.27
N PHE A 98 3.49 -14.45 -16.59
CA PHE A 98 2.95 -14.82 -17.90
C PHE A 98 1.69 -14.01 -18.22
N HIS A 99 1.58 -13.55 -19.47
CA HIS A 99 0.58 -12.57 -19.89
C HIS A 99 -0.88 -13.07 -19.83
N ASP A 100 -1.12 -14.37 -19.67
CA ASP A 100 -2.47 -14.87 -19.38
C ASP A 100 -2.74 -15.08 -17.88
N ILE A 101 -1.68 -15.18 -17.07
CA ILE A 101 -1.76 -15.41 -15.62
C ILE A 101 -1.94 -14.08 -14.90
N LEU A 102 -0.95 -13.17 -15.00
CA LEU A 102 -0.98 -11.90 -14.27
C LEU A 102 -2.17 -11.02 -14.69
N PRO A 103 -2.46 -10.86 -15.99
CA PRO A 103 -3.70 -10.27 -16.50
C PRO A 103 -5.00 -10.95 -16.05
N GLY A 104 -4.96 -12.19 -15.58
CA GLY A 104 -6.13 -12.87 -15.04
C GLY A 104 -7.13 -13.31 -16.11
N SER A 105 -6.64 -13.58 -17.33
CA SER A 105 -7.42 -14.04 -18.48
C SER A 105 -7.50 -15.56 -18.62
N GLY A 106 -6.79 -16.30 -17.77
CA GLY A 106 -6.91 -17.76 -17.64
C GLY A 106 -8.20 -18.23 -16.95
N VAL A 107 -8.30 -19.55 -16.79
CA VAL A 107 -9.36 -20.20 -16.01
C VAL A 107 -9.11 -20.06 -14.49
N ILE A 108 -10.10 -20.43 -13.68
CA ILE A 108 -10.03 -20.30 -12.21
C ILE A 108 -8.81 -21.03 -11.65
N GLU A 109 -8.48 -22.20 -12.19
CA GLU A 109 -7.34 -23.03 -11.78
C GLU A 109 -6.01 -22.31 -11.95
N THR A 110 -5.86 -21.51 -13.01
CA THR A 110 -4.68 -20.67 -13.24
C THR A 110 -4.48 -19.69 -12.09
N ARG A 111 -5.57 -19.03 -11.66
CA ARG A 111 -5.55 -18.12 -10.52
C ARG A 111 -5.21 -18.84 -9.23
N GLU A 112 -5.90 -19.93 -8.90
CA GLU A 112 -5.68 -20.61 -7.62
C GLU A 112 -4.27 -21.21 -7.54
N PHE A 113 -3.71 -21.67 -8.66
CA PHE A 113 -2.30 -22.10 -8.73
C PHE A 113 -1.34 -20.93 -8.46
N ALA A 114 -1.54 -19.78 -9.11
CA ALA A 114 -0.74 -18.58 -8.88
C ALA A 114 -0.81 -18.12 -7.41
N MET A 115 -1.99 -18.19 -6.80
CA MET A 115 -2.18 -17.85 -5.38
C MET A 115 -1.50 -18.85 -4.43
N GLY A 116 -1.45 -20.14 -4.78
CA GLY A 116 -0.68 -21.13 -4.02
C GLY A 116 0.82 -20.88 -4.10
N GLN A 117 1.33 -20.50 -5.28
CA GLN A 117 2.72 -20.08 -5.44
C GLN A 117 3.04 -18.81 -4.67
N PHE A 118 2.14 -17.82 -4.68
CA PHE A 118 2.25 -16.59 -3.90
C PHE A 118 2.46 -16.88 -2.40
N GLN A 119 1.71 -17.82 -1.82
CA GLN A 119 1.89 -18.22 -0.42
C GLN A 119 3.29 -18.79 -0.15
N GLN A 120 3.84 -19.58 -1.08
CA GLN A 120 5.19 -20.13 -0.96
C GLN A 120 6.25 -19.03 -1.06
N VAL A 121 6.06 -18.06 -1.95
CA VAL A 121 6.93 -16.88 -2.09
C VAL A 121 6.92 -16.06 -0.79
N LEU A 122 5.74 -15.77 -0.25
CA LEU A 122 5.63 -15.04 1.03
C LEU A 122 6.28 -15.80 2.18
N ALA A 123 6.14 -17.12 2.24
CA ALA A 123 6.78 -17.94 3.26
C ALA A 123 8.32 -17.84 3.16
N ALA A 124 8.88 -17.92 1.95
CA ALA A 124 10.30 -17.78 1.70
C ALA A 124 10.80 -16.37 2.11
N ALA A 125 10.14 -15.32 1.62
CA ALA A 125 10.50 -13.93 1.91
C ALA A 125 10.38 -13.61 3.41
N ASN A 126 9.25 -13.91 4.06
CA ASN A 126 9.09 -13.61 5.48
C ASN A 126 10.03 -14.42 6.36
N THR A 127 10.35 -15.67 6.00
CA THR A 127 11.35 -16.48 6.73
C THR A 127 12.74 -15.88 6.60
N GLY A 128 13.15 -15.55 5.38
CA GLY A 128 14.45 -14.95 5.09
C GLY A 128 14.61 -13.59 5.80
N MET A 129 13.66 -12.69 5.59
CA MET A 129 13.63 -11.37 6.22
C MET A 129 13.59 -11.47 7.76
N SER A 130 12.73 -12.30 8.35
CA SER A 130 12.67 -12.44 9.82
C SER A 130 13.98 -12.93 10.42
N ARG A 131 14.68 -13.86 9.75
CA ARG A 131 15.99 -14.34 10.18
C ARG A 131 17.05 -13.25 10.06
N ALA A 132 17.05 -12.54 8.93
CA ALA A 132 18.00 -11.47 8.67
C ALA A 132 17.86 -10.32 9.68
N LEU A 133 16.63 -9.81 9.88
CA LEU A 133 16.36 -8.72 10.81
C LEU A 133 16.70 -9.11 12.26
N ARG A 134 16.40 -10.35 12.68
CA ARG A 134 16.79 -10.83 14.02
C ARG A 134 18.30 -10.92 14.19
N ASN A 135 19.00 -11.49 13.22
CA ASN A 135 20.46 -11.60 13.29
C ASN A 135 21.12 -10.20 13.32
N ILE A 136 20.59 -9.24 12.56
CA ILE A 136 21.06 -7.85 12.64
C ILE A 136 20.75 -7.26 14.03
N ALA A 137 19.51 -7.38 14.52
CA ALA A 137 19.08 -6.86 15.82
C ALA A 137 19.91 -7.42 16.99
N GLU A 138 20.24 -8.72 16.99
CA GLU A 138 21.07 -9.36 18.01
C GLU A 138 22.49 -8.80 18.10
N ASN A 139 22.98 -8.17 17.02
CA ASN A 139 24.30 -7.55 16.95
C ASN A 139 24.26 -6.02 17.15
N VAL A 140 23.09 -5.43 17.40
CA VAL A 140 22.98 -4.00 17.73
C VAL A 140 23.44 -3.79 19.18
N ASN A 141 24.39 -2.87 19.38
CA ASN A 141 24.80 -2.49 20.73
C ASN A 141 23.72 -1.64 21.42
N THR A 142 23.04 -2.22 22.39
CA THR A 142 21.98 -1.58 23.18
C THR A 142 22.42 -1.19 24.61
N SER A 143 23.71 -1.36 24.95
CA SER A 143 24.23 -1.14 26.30
C SER A 143 24.15 0.31 26.80
N THR A 144 23.98 1.27 25.90
CA THR A 144 23.86 2.71 26.21
C THR A 144 22.43 3.13 26.52
N LEU A 145 21.44 2.26 26.30
CA LEU A 145 20.04 2.58 26.56
C LEU A 145 19.73 2.51 28.07
N PRO A 146 18.92 3.44 28.61
CA PRO A 146 18.59 3.48 30.03
C PRO A 146 17.53 2.42 30.41
N ILE A 147 17.90 1.14 30.31
CA ILE A 147 17.03 0.01 30.66
C ILE A 147 16.93 -0.06 32.20
N GLN A 148 15.70 -0.05 32.71
CA GLN A 148 15.44 -0.17 34.15
C GLN A 148 15.55 -1.63 34.61
N ASP A 149 15.87 -1.86 35.89
CA ASP A 149 15.89 -3.21 36.47
C ASP A 149 14.49 -3.85 36.38
N GLU A 150 14.42 -5.00 35.71
CA GLU A 150 13.16 -5.67 35.43
C GLU A 150 12.91 -6.86 36.37
N LYS A 151 11.65 -7.03 36.76
CA LYS A 151 11.21 -8.24 37.46
C LYS A 151 10.75 -9.25 36.43
N LEU A 152 11.38 -10.41 36.41
CA LEU A 152 11.01 -11.52 35.51
C LEU A 152 9.52 -11.92 35.64
N ALA A 153 8.94 -11.74 36.84
CA ALA A 153 7.53 -12.02 37.10
C ALA A 153 6.55 -11.12 36.30
N ASP A 154 7.01 -9.96 35.82
CA ASP A 154 6.19 -9.02 35.05
C ASP A 154 6.22 -9.35 33.53
N THR A 155 6.97 -10.37 33.12
CA THR A 155 7.09 -10.79 31.71
C THR A 155 6.04 -11.82 31.35
N ILE A 156 4.99 -11.38 30.65
CA ILE A 156 3.88 -12.22 30.19
C ILE A 156 3.68 -12.23 28.66
N SER A 157 4.53 -11.49 27.93
CA SER A 157 4.42 -11.30 26.48
C SER A 157 5.15 -12.37 25.64
N GLU A 158 5.70 -13.41 26.26
CA GLU A 158 6.41 -14.47 25.54
C GLU A 158 5.45 -15.21 24.59
N GLY A 159 5.81 -15.30 23.32
CA GLY A 159 4.96 -15.91 22.28
C GLY A 159 3.85 -14.99 21.75
N ALA A 160 3.70 -13.78 22.28
CA ALA A 160 2.74 -12.80 21.77
C ALA A 160 3.10 -12.36 20.34
N GLY A 161 2.09 -12.11 19.51
CA GLY A 161 2.29 -11.62 18.14
C GLY A 161 2.80 -12.65 17.12
N VAL A 162 2.83 -13.95 17.44
CA VAL A 162 3.14 -14.99 16.45
C VAL A 162 2.11 -14.97 15.30
N GLY A 163 2.60 -14.72 14.09
CA GLY A 163 1.78 -14.58 12.89
C GLY A 163 0.96 -13.29 12.79
N PHE A 164 1.03 -12.41 13.79
CA PHE A 164 0.35 -11.11 13.73
C PHE A 164 0.95 -10.24 12.62
N GLY A 165 0.08 -9.59 11.83
CA GLY A 165 0.47 -8.79 10.67
C GLY A 165 0.69 -9.57 9.37
N LEU A 166 0.72 -10.92 9.40
CA LEU A 166 0.85 -11.72 8.17
C LEU A 166 -0.34 -11.57 7.22
N TYR A 167 -1.54 -11.29 7.75
CA TYR A 167 -2.74 -11.04 6.95
C TYR A 167 -2.59 -9.81 6.06
N ASP A 168 -1.94 -8.78 6.58
CA ASP A 168 -1.62 -7.53 5.88
C ASP A 168 -0.30 -7.64 5.08
N TYR A 169 0.17 -8.88 4.85
CA TYR A 169 1.44 -9.21 4.19
C TYR A 169 2.68 -8.62 4.88
N GLY A 170 2.56 -8.22 6.14
CA GLY A 170 3.65 -7.71 6.96
C GLY A 170 4.61 -8.81 7.43
N VAL A 171 5.63 -8.38 8.18
CA VAL A 171 6.53 -9.28 8.90
C VAL A 171 5.90 -9.64 10.24
N PRO A 172 5.97 -10.92 10.71
CA PRO A 172 5.47 -11.27 12.03
C PRO A 172 6.08 -10.39 13.14
N GLN A 173 5.23 -9.66 13.86
CA GLN A 173 5.63 -8.78 14.96
C GLN A 173 5.58 -9.52 16.30
N THR A 174 6.33 -10.60 16.40
CA THR A 174 6.40 -11.42 17.62
C THR A 174 7.22 -10.72 18.69
N GLU A 175 6.65 -10.60 19.90
CA GLU A 175 7.34 -10.00 21.04
C GLU A 175 8.46 -10.91 21.56
N ARG A 176 9.57 -10.28 21.92
CA ARG A 176 10.77 -10.92 22.49
C ARG A 176 11.31 -10.15 23.70
N GLY A 177 10.84 -8.92 23.92
CA GLY A 177 11.14 -8.11 25.08
C GLY A 177 10.38 -8.57 26.34
N ALA A 178 10.93 -8.15 27.47
CA ALA A 178 10.49 -8.52 28.82
C ALA A 178 10.27 -7.27 29.67
N GLY A 179 9.49 -7.38 30.74
CA GLY A 179 9.35 -6.32 31.76
C GLY A 179 8.60 -5.06 31.32
N LYS A 180 9.16 -3.87 31.57
CA LYS A 180 8.57 -2.57 31.20
C LYS A 180 9.39 -1.81 30.17
N SER A 181 10.65 -2.19 29.98
CA SER A 181 11.54 -1.64 28.98
C SER A 181 11.45 -2.50 27.71
N ARG A 182 11.03 -1.94 26.57
CA ARG A 182 11.01 -2.64 25.27
C ARG A 182 11.88 -1.91 24.28
N ILE A 183 12.75 -2.66 23.60
CA ILE A 183 13.61 -2.14 22.55
C ILE A 183 12.97 -2.47 21.20
N PHE A 184 12.78 -1.45 20.38
CA PHE A 184 12.32 -1.58 19.01
C PHE A 184 13.44 -1.17 18.05
N HIS A 185 13.75 -2.02 17.10
CA HIS A 185 14.59 -1.68 15.96
C HIS A 185 13.69 -1.49 14.73
N LEU A 186 13.68 -0.27 14.19
CA LEU A 186 12.95 0.05 12.98
C LEU A 186 13.93 0.08 11.81
N PHE A 187 13.60 -0.67 10.75
CA PHE A 187 14.47 -0.84 9.58
C PHE A 187 13.87 -0.13 8.37
N ASN A 188 14.73 0.49 7.56
CA ASN A 188 14.37 1.17 6.33
C ASN A 188 15.01 0.46 5.13
N SER A 189 14.18 -0.12 4.26
CA SER A 189 14.61 -0.77 3.02
C SER A 189 14.80 0.20 1.85
N SER A 190 14.43 1.47 2.02
CA SER A 190 14.56 2.50 0.99
C SER A 190 15.99 3.02 0.90
N ALA A 191 16.42 3.40 -0.30
CA ALA A 191 17.67 4.11 -0.54
C ALA A 191 17.63 5.60 -0.14
N GLN A 192 16.56 6.05 0.51
CA GLN A 192 16.38 7.42 1.02
C GLN A 192 16.14 7.38 2.53
N ASP A 193 16.63 8.39 3.24
CA ASP A 193 16.29 8.60 4.65
C ASP A 193 14.78 8.81 4.77
N ARG A 194 14.18 8.27 5.84
CA ARG A 194 12.75 8.38 6.10
C ARG A 194 12.53 9.06 7.45
N ILE A 195 11.73 10.11 7.42
CA ILE A 195 11.19 10.78 8.61
C ILE A 195 9.68 10.70 8.47
N GLU A 196 9.06 9.81 9.22
CA GLU A 196 7.63 9.53 9.09
C GLU A 196 7.00 8.95 10.36
N THR A 197 5.68 9.04 10.44
CA THR A 197 4.90 8.40 11.49
C THR A 197 4.80 6.89 11.25
N VAL A 198 5.41 6.11 12.13
CA VAL A 198 5.42 4.64 12.09
C VAL A 198 4.53 4.06 13.20
N GLU A 199 3.79 2.99 12.90
CA GLU A 199 3.07 2.21 13.92
C GLU A 199 3.97 1.08 14.47
N ILE A 200 4.10 1.02 15.79
CA ILE A 200 4.66 -0.13 16.50
C ILE A 200 3.55 -0.84 17.29
N THR A 201 3.63 -2.18 17.36
CA THR A 201 2.73 -3.00 18.18
C THR A 201 3.45 -3.39 19.46
N VAL A 202 2.84 -3.13 20.60
CA VAL A 202 3.38 -3.46 21.92
C VAL A 202 2.48 -4.51 22.56
N TRP A 203 3.08 -5.61 23.01
CA TRP A 203 2.36 -6.77 23.53
C TRP A 203 2.44 -6.87 25.05
N ASP A 204 1.29 -7.12 25.68
CA ASP A 204 1.11 -7.36 27.12
C ASP A 204 1.97 -6.49 28.02
N TRP A 205 2.06 -5.20 27.70
CA TRP A 205 2.92 -4.29 28.44
C TRP A 205 2.34 -4.05 29.85
N PRO A 206 3.10 -4.35 30.93
CA PRO A 206 2.57 -4.36 32.30
C PRO A 206 2.61 -2.98 33.00
N GLY A 207 3.03 -1.93 32.29
CA GLY A 207 3.14 -0.58 32.83
C GLY A 207 1.84 0.23 32.81
N ASP A 208 1.86 1.40 33.43
CA ASP A 208 0.76 2.36 33.37
C ASP A 208 0.83 3.16 32.07
N MET A 209 -0.19 3.04 31.22
CA MET A 209 -0.31 3.75 29.94
C MET A 209 -0.12 5.27 30.05
N ARG A 210 -0.49 5.87 31.19
CA ARG A 210 -0.35 7.31 31.43
C ARG A 210 1.10 7.74 31.64
N ARG A 211 1.98 6.77 31.89
CA ARG A 211 3.41 6.95 32.15
C ARG A 211 4.28 6.32 31.06
N LEU A 212 3.66 5.87 29.97
CA LEU A 212 4.37 5.32 28.83
C LEU A 212 5.16 6.43 28.13
N GLU A 213 6.42 6.14 27.85
CA GLU A 213 7.34 7.03 27.13
C GLU A 213 8.18 6.20 26.14
N VAL A 214 8.49 6.80 25.00
CA VAL A 214 9.40 6.22 24.01
C VAL A 214 10.57 7.18 23.84
N LEU A 215 11.80 6.67 23.93
CA LEU A 215 13.03 7.41 23.70
C LEU A 215 13.67 6.97 22.38
N ASP A 216 14.35 7.89 21.70
CA ASP A 216 15.20 7.58 20.55
C ASP A 216 16.56 6.97 20.99
N LYS A 217 17.40 6.66 20.01
CA LYS A 217 18.75 6.11 20.21
C LYS A 217 19.68 7.00 21.06
N ASP A 218 19.39 8.31 21.16
CA ASP A 218 20.16 9.29 21.90
C ASP A 218 19.53 9.57 23.29
N GLY A 219 18.46 8.85 23.66
CA GLY A 219 17.75 8.99 24.92
C GLY A 219 16.77 10.16 24.98
N LYS A 220 16.40 10.75 23.83
CA LYS A 220 15.45 11.87 23.78
C LYS A 220 14.01 11.35 23.65
N PRO A 221 13.04 11.93 24.39
CA PRO A 221 11.64 11.59 24.23
C PRO A 221 11.12 11.82 22.82
N VAL A 222 10.45 10.81 22.29
CA VAL A 222 9.76 10.83 21.00
C VAL A 222 8.27 11.01 21.26
N LYS A 223 7.62 11.78 20.39
CA LYS A 223 6.17 11.95 20.44
C LYS A 223 5.50 10.60 20.17
N ILE A 224 4.47 10.31 20.94
CA ILE A 224 3.69 9.08 20.83
C ILE A 224 2.20 9.40 20.73
N GLN A 225 1.47 8.51 20.09
CA GLN A 225 0.01 8.53 20.08
C GLN A 225 -0.49 7.10 20.06
N GLU A 226 -1.38 6.76 20.99
CA GLU A 226 -2.13 5.50 20.90
C GLU A 226 -3.07 5.57 19.70
N VAL A 227 -2.94 4.62 18.78
CA VAL A 227 -3.84 4.47 17.65
C VAL A 227 -4.71 3.26 17.89
N SER A 228 -6.03 3.43 17.73
CA SER A 228 -6.96 2.32 17.94
C SER A 228 -6.63 1.20 16.97
N GLY A 229 -6.36 0.00 17.49
CA GLY A 229 -6.18 -1.20 16.67
C GLY A 229 -7.42 -1.47 15.83
N GLN A 230 -7.23 -1.92 14.59
CA GLN A 230 -8.33 -2.48 13.80
C GLN A 230 -8.58 -3.93 14.25
N MET A 231 -9.82 -4.41 14.12
CA MET A 231 -10.09 -5.83 14.29
C MET A 231 -9.27 -6.63 13.28
N GLN A 232 -8.64 -7.71 13.73
CA GLN A 232 -7.90 -8.62 12.84
C GLN A 232 -8.54 -10.00 12.84
N GLN A 233 -8.97 -10.46 11.66
CA GLN A 233 -9.61 -11.76 11.45
C GLN A 233 -10.82 -11.98 12.39
N TYR A 234 -10.68 -12.89 13.36
CA TYR A 234 -11.70 -13.25 14.35
C TYR A 234 -11.44 -12.64 15.73
N HIS A 235 -10.41 -11.81 15.88
CA HIS A 235 -10.02 -11.23 17.16
C HIS A 235 -10.51 -9.77 17.29
N PRO A 236 -11.06 -9.39 18.47
CA PRO A 236 -11.38 -8.01 18.77
C PRO A 236 -10.17 -7.08 18.64
N ALA A 237 -10.43 -5.79 18.46
CA ALA A 237 -9.37 -4.78 18.50
C ALA A 237 -8.64 -4.82 19.85
N GLY A 238 -7.30 -4.84 19.81
CA GLY A 238 -6.45 -4.92 21.00
C GLY A 238 -6.31 -6.31 21.62
N ASP A 239 -6.89 -7.35 21.00
CA ASP A 239 -6.79 -8.75 21.42
C ASP A 239 -6.23 -9.63 20.31
N TYR A 240 -5.40 -10.63 20.65
CA TYR A 240 -4.95 -11.64 19.71
C TYR A 240 -4.45 -12.90 20.46
N TRP A 241 -5.15 -14.03 20.29
CA TRP A 241 -4.78 -15.33 20.88
C TRP A 241 -4.48 -15.31 22.39
N GLY A 242 -5.30 -14.61 23.16
CA GLY A 242 -5.14 -14.52 24.63
C GLY A 242 -4.14 -13.45 25.09
N HIS A 243 -3.48 -12.78 24.16
CA HIS A 243 -2.63 -11.63 24.43
C HIS A 243 -3.37 -10.32 24.16
N LYS A 244 -3.01 -9.28 24.93
CA LYS A 244 -3.42 -7.90 24.69
C LYS A 244 -2.33 -7.18 23.93
N TYR A 245 -2.72 -6.31 23.01
CA TYR A 245 -1.79 -5.41 22.36
C TYR A 245 -2.34 -4.00 22.27
N MET A 246 -1.41 -3.08 22.13
CA MET A 246 -1.66 -1.67 21.82
C MET A 246 -0.84 -1.30 20.60
N LYS A 247 -1.35 -0.38 19.80
CA LYS A 247 -0.59 0.22 18.71
C LYS A 247 -0.22 1.64 19.07
N LEU A 248 1.04 1.97 18.87
CA LEU A 248 1.57 3.31 19.07
C LEU A 248 2.05 3.84 17.73
N ALA A 249 1.53 5.00 17.33
CA ALA A 249 2.19 5.83 16.35
C ALA A 249 3.34 6.58 17.02
N ILE A 250 4.52 6.55 16.41
CA ILE A 250 5.69 7.31 16.81
C ILE A 250 6.28 8.05 15.61
N ASP A 251 6.90 9.21 15.85
CA ASP A 251 7.67 9.90 14.82
C ASP A 251 9.06 9.24 14.73
N ALA A 252 9.38 8.64 13.58
CA ALA A 252 10.60 7.87 13.41
C ALA A 252 11.47 8.46 12.30
N GLU A 253 12.74 8.69 12.64
CA GLU A 253 13.80 9.00 11.68
C GLU A 253 14.66 7.74 11.50
N ILE A 254 14.80 7.29 10.26
CA ILE A 254 15.52 6.05 9.91
C ILE A 254 16.37 6.30 8.66
N PRO A 255 17.70 6.10 8.72
CA PRO A 255 18.58 6.33 7.58
C PRO A 255 18.29 5.36 6.42
N ALA A 256 18.64 5.77 5.21
CA ALA A 256 18.58 4.95 4.00
C ALA A 256 19.26 3.60 4.21
N CYS A 257 18.59 2.50 3.83
CA CYS A 257 19.09 1.14 3.94
C CYS A 257 19.62 0.78 5.35
N GLY A 258 19.09 1.41 6.39
CA GLY A 258 19.60 1.31 7.76
C GLY A 258 18.53 0.99 8.78
N TYR A 259 18.84 1.26 10.04
CA TYR A 259 17.91 1.10 11.15
C TYR A 259 18.05 2.22 12.18
N SER A 260 17.07 2.34 13.05
CA SER A 260 17.12 3.17 14.26
C SER A 260 16.49 2.45 15.44
N THR A 261 17.00 2.72 16.63
CA THR A 261 16.63 2.03 17.86
C THR A 261 15.81 2.96 18.75
N TYR A 262 14.72 2.44 19.30
CA TYR A 262 13.81 3.15 20.18
C TYR A 262 13.59 2.34 21.46
N LEU A 263 13.54 3.02 22.60
CA LEU A 263 13.29 2.42 23.91
C LEU A 263 11.93 2.87 24.43
N LEU A 264 10.98 1.96 24.53
CA LEU A 264 9.74 2.15 25.27
C LEU A 264 9.99 1.84 26.74
N HIS A 265 9.59 2.71 27.66
CA HIS A 265 9.67 2.46 29.10
C HIS A 265 8.57 3.20 29.88
N GLU A 266 8.47 2.89 31.17
CA GLU A 266 7.63 3.64 32.11
C GLU A 266 8.46 4.76 32.75
N LYS A 267 8.11 6.03 32.52
CA LYS A 267 8.75 7.18 33.18
C LYS A 267 8.18 7.41 34.58
N GLU A 268 8.87 8.18 35.43
CA GLU A 268 8.35 8.54 36.75
C GLU A 268 7.02 9.28 36.67
N PHE A 269 6.18 9.09 37.69
CA PHE A 269 4.89 9.77 37.76
C PHE A 269 5.12 11.26 38.01
N LEU A 270 4.87 12.08 37.00
CA LEU A 270 4.78 13.53 37.16
C LEU A 270 3.33 13.88 37.50
N ASN A 271 3.14 14.67 38.56
CA ASN A 271 1.84 15.25 38.92
C ASN A 271 1.42 16.24 37.82
N THR A 272 0.84 15.74 36.75
CA THR A 272 0.28 16.57 35.69
C THR A 272 -1.19 16.78 36.00
N VAL A 273 -1.56 18.03 36.28
CA VAL A 273 -2.96 18.44 36.30
C VAL A 273 -3.46 18.34 34.87
N VAL A 274 -4.38 17.42 34.58
CA VAL A 274 -5.08 17.41 33.30
C VAL A 274 -5.94 18.68 33.26
N PRO A 275 -5.64 19.66 32.40
CA PRO A 275 -6.51 20.81 32.25
C PRO A 275 -7.86 20.29 31.76
N HIS A 276 -8.93 20.60 32.49
CA HIS A 276 -10.26 20.47 31.92
C HIS A 276 -10.55 21.77 31.17
N ASP A 277 -10.78 21.65 29.87
CA ASP A 277 -11.35 22.76 29.10
C ASP A 277 -12.75 23.07 29.67
N GLU A 278 -12.83 24.19 30.37
CA GLU A 278 -14.05 24.73 30.98
C GLU A 278 -14.41 26.04 30.23
N PRO A 279 -15.65 26.20 29.72
CA PRO A 279 -16.75 25.24 29.75
C PRO A 279 -16.63 24.17 28.64
N ARG A 280 -17.06 22.96 28.96
CA ARG A 280 -17.30 21.91 27.96
C ARG A 280 -18.48 22.31 27.10
N VAL A 281 -18.20 22.77 25.89
CA VAL A 281 -19.20 23.15 24.90
C VAL A 281 -19.36 22.03 23.87
N GLU A 282 -20.61 21.67 23.59
CA GLU A 282 -20.92 20.83 22.43
C GLU A 282 -20.67 21.67 21.17
N LYS A 283 -19.69 21.26 20.36
CA LYS A 283 -19.38 21.91 19.10
C LYS A 283 -20.04 21.14 17.96
N GLN A 284 -20.53 21.86 16.96
CA GLN A 284 -20.90 21.24 15.70
C GLN A 284 -19.66 20.53 15.13
N VAL A 285 -19.80 19.24 14.82
CA VAL A 285 -18.67 18.44 14.34
C VAL A 285 -18.39 18.83 12.90
N HIS A 286 -17.25 19.49 12.69
CA HIS A 286 -16.66 19.68 11.37
C HIS A 286 -15.57 18.63 11.19
N TYR A 287 -15.74 17.76 10.21
CA TYR A 287 -14.75 16.73 9.91
C TYR A 287 -13.62 17.37 9.09
N ILE A 288 -12.53 17.72 9.78
CA ILE A 288 -11.36 18.37 9.19
C ILE A 288 -10.12 17.62 9.64
N LEU A 289 -9.34 17.14 8.67
CA LEU A 289 -7.99 16.62 8.92
C LEU A 289 -6.99 17.68 8.45
N GLU A 290 -6.10 18.15 9.32
CA GLU A 290 -5.17 19.22 8.99
C GLU A 290 -3.79 19.02 9.62
N ASN A 291 -2.73 19.18 8.82
CA ASN A 291 -1.36 19.22 9.31
C ASN A 291 -0.60 20.43 8.72
N ASN A 292 0.73 20.39 8.70
CA ASN A 292 1.56 21.47 8.15
C ASN A 292 1.54 21.53 6.60
N CYS A 293 1.18 20.42 5.94
CA CYS A 293 1.26 20.25 4.50
C CYS A 293 -0.09 20.46 3.81
N ILE A 294 -1.16 19.84 4.33
CA ILE A 294 -2.50 19.89 3.72
C ILE A 294 -3.60 20.11 4.76
N LYS A 295 -4.75 20.58 4.28
CA LYS A 295 -6.01 20.67 5.03
C LYS A 295 -7.12 20.03 4.20
N VAL A 296 -7.86 19.09 4.80
CA VAL A 296 -8.92 18.34 4.13
C VAL A 296 -10.21 18.49 4.93
N SER A 297 -11.28 18.94 4.27
CA SER A 297 -12.61 19.06 4.88
C SER A 297 -13.57 18.06 4.26
N PHE A 298 -14.34 17.37 5.09
CA PHE A 298 -15.26 16.32 4.65
C PHE A 298 -16.71 16.74 4.86
N ASP A 299 -17.58 16.24 3.98
CA ASP A 299 -19.02 16.36 4.11
C ASP A 299 -19.50 15.55 5.31
N SER A 300 -20.30 16.19 6.16
CA SER A 300 -20.77 15.60 7.42
C SER A 300 -21.78 14.45 7.24
N THR A 301 -22.35 14.30 6.06
CA THR A 301 -23.37 13.29 5.77
C THR A 301 -22.80 12.12 5.00
N ASN A 302 -21.91 12.35 4.02
CA ASN A 302 -21.43 11.30 3.11
C ASN A 302 -19.91 11.07 3.13
N ALA A 303 -19.16 11.79 3.96
CA ALA A 303 -17.70 11.68 4.07
C ALA A 303 -16.93 11.94 2.76
N SER A 304 -17.56 12.52 1.73
CA SER A 304 -16.85 13.00 0.55
C SER A 304 -15.97 14.21 0.91
N ILE A 305 -14.89 14.39 0.16
CA ILE A 305 -14.01 15.54 0.33
C ILE A 305 -14.70 16.76 -0.30
N LEU A 306 -14.93 17.78 0.52
CA LEU A 306 -15.45 19.09 0.10
C LEU A 306 -14.33 20.05 -0.31
N SER A 307 -13.16 19.93 0.33
CA SER A 307 -12.00 20.79 0.11
C SER A 307 -10.72 20.04 0.48
N LEU A 308 -9.69 20.20 -0.37
CA LEU A 308 -8.34 19.68 -0.21
C LEU A 308 -7.36 20.80 -0.55
N VAL A 309 -6.86 21.48 0.46
CA VAL A 309 -5.96 22.62 0.30
C VAL A 309 -4.51 22.19 0.53
N ASP A 310 -3.64 22.46 -0.44
CA ASP A 310 -2.19 22.45 -0.22
C ASP A 310 -1.79 23.74 0.52
N LYS A 311 -1.27 23.62 1.73
CA LYS A 311 -0.92 24.76 2.59
C LYS A 311 0.32 25.50 2.14
N LYS A 312 1.18 24.87 1.32
CA LYS A 312 2.36 25.55 0.77
C LYS A 312 1.97 26.60 -0.26
N THR A 313 0.99 26.29 -1.10
CA THR A 313 0.55 27.16 -2.20
C THR A 313 -0.77 27.87 -1.93
N GLY A 314 -1.55 27.41 -0.95
CA GLY A 314 -2.93 27.85 -0.70
C GLY A 314 -3.94 27.37 -1.75
N ARG A 315 -3.52 26.45 -2.63
CA ARG A 315 -4.32 26.00 -3.78
C ARG A 315 -5.34 24.94 -3.35
N GLU A 316 -6.59 25.12 -3.80
CA GLU A 316 -7.63 24.09 -3.76
C GLU A 316 -7.37 23.04 -4.84
N MET A 317 -7.43 21.76 -4.45
CA MET A 317 -7.01 20.64 -5.29
C MET A 317 -8.19 19.84 -5.83
N VAL A 318 -9.35 19.86 -5.17
CA VAL A 318 -10.56 19.13 -5.60
C VAL A 318 -11.67 20.07 -6.04
N ASP A 319 -12.48 19.62 -7.00
CA ASP A 319 -13.62 20.40 -7.49
C ASP A 319 -14.70 20.53 -6.40
N PRO A 320 -14.98 21.74 -5.86
CA PRO A 320 -15.92 21.90 -4.76
C PRO A 320 -17.38 21.63 -5.17
N LYS A 321 -17.66 21.48 -6.47
CA LYS A 321 -19.00 21.20 -6.99
C LYS A 321 -19.26 19.71 -7.20
N ARG A 322 -18.24 18.86 -7.10
CA ARG A 322 -18.36 17.42 -7.34
C ARG A 322 -17.83 16.65 -6.13
N PRO A 323 -18.51 15.57 -5.71
CA PRO A 323 -18.02 14.76 -4.60
C PRO A 323 -16.66 14.16 -4.94
N ALA A 324 -15.67 14.44 -4.08
CA ALA A 324 -14.30 13.96 -4.24
C ALA A 324 -13.94 12.89 -3.22
N GLY A 325 -12.97 12.04 -3.55
CA GLY A 325 -12.53 10.95 -2.68
C GLY A 325 -13.61 9.89 -2.45
N VAL A 326 -14.53 9.70 -3.41
CA VAL A 326 -15.65 8.76 -3.29
C VAL A 326 -15.45 7.51 -4.12
N PHE A 327 -16.07 6.41 -3.71
CA PHE A 327 -16.13 5.19 -4.51
C PHE A 327 -17.37 5.18 -5.40
N ARG A 328 -17.28 4.58 -6.58
CA ARG A 328 -18.43 4.40 -7.47
C ARG A 328 -18.60 2.95 -7.84
N LEU A 329 -19.84 2.49 -7.77
CA LEU A 329 -20.29 1.22 -8.32
C LEU A 329 -20.68 1.45 -9.78
N ILE A 330 -20.07 0.69 -10.67
CA ILE A 330 -20.31 0.78 -12.12
C ILE A 330 -20.87 -0.55 -12.60
N ASP A 331 -21.93 -0.48 -13.40
CA ASP A 331 -22.40 -1.61 -14.19
C ASP A 331 -21.86 -1.47 -15.61
N GLU A 332 -21.02 -2.41 -15.99
CA GLU A 332 -20.36 -2.50 -17.30
C GLU A 332 -21.14 -3.41 -18.25
N ASP A 333 -21.21 -3.03 -19.53
CA ASP A 333 -21.83 -3.79 -20.62
C ASP A 333 -20.95 -4.98 -21.06
N ASP A 334 -21.44 -6.21 -20.96
CA ASP A 334 -20.69 -7.42 -21.30
C ASP A 334 -20.77 -7.83 -22.78
N SER A 335 -21.44 -7.05 -23.63
CA SER A 335 -21.75 -7.41 -25.03
C SER A 335 -20.53 -7.65 -25.92
N LYS A 336 -19.37 -7.08 -25.59
CA LYS A 336 -18.11 -7.32 -26.33
C LYS A 336 -17.53 -8.73 -26.09
N GLY A 337 -18.02 -9.46 -25.08
CA GLY A 337 -17.43 -10.73 -24.66
C GLY A 337 -15.99 -10.57 -24.18
N MET A 338 -15.28 -11.69 -24.00
CA MET A 338 -13.88 -11.70 -23.54
C MET A 338 -13.63 -10.76 -22.34
N THR A 339 -14.50 -10.83 -21.34
CA THR A 339 -14.61 -9.81 -20.26
C THR A 339 -13.40 -9.75 -19.33
N ALA A 340 -12.48 -10.72 -19.44
CA ALA A 340 -11.16 -10.65 -18.82
C ALA A 340 -10.15 -9.78 -19.59
N TRP A 341 -10.43 -9.51 -20.85
CA TRP A 341 -9.60 -8.76 -21.78
C TRP A 341 -10.18 -7.39 -22.07
N VAL A 342 -11.50 -7.23 -22.09
CA VAL A 342 -12.15 -5.99 -22.54
C VAL A 342 -13.05 -5.44 -21.45
N ILE A 343 -12.85 -4.16 -21.12
CA ILE A 343 -13.80 -3.39 -20.34
C ILE A 343 -14.88 -2.84 -21.29
N GLY A 344 -16.11 -3.20 -21.01
CA GLY A 344 -17.31 -2.74 -21.67
C GLY A 344 -17.66 -1.28 -21.38
N ARG A 345 -18.66 -0.78 -22.10
CA ARG A 345 -19.17 0.57 -21.86
C ARG A 345 -19.84 0.64 -20.48
N TYR A 346 -19.62 1.72 -19.75
CA TYR A 346 -20.34 1.96 -18.51
C TYR A 346 -21.82 2.24 -18.81
N MET A 347 -22.69 1.38 -18.30
CA MET A 347 -24.15 1.53 -18.43
C MET A 347 -24.71 2.40 -17.31
N ASN A 348 -24.30 2.12 -16.08
CA ASN A 348 -24.69 2.86 -14.89
C ASN A 348 -23.45 3.21 -14.06
N VAL A 349 -23.43 4.41 -13.49
CA VAL A 349 -22.40 4.87 -12.55
C VAL A 349 -23.12 5.43 -11.33
N MET A 350 -22.89 4.81 -10.16
CA MET A 350 -23.51 5.19 -8.90
C MET A 350 -22.43 5.53 -7.88
N ASN A 351 -22.44 6.76 -7.36
CA ASN A 351 -21.62 7.10 -6.21
C ASN A 351 -22.10 6.33 -4.98
N LEU A 352 -21.15 5.87 -4.17
CA LEU A 352 -21.40 5.26 -2.87
C LEU A 352 -21.38 6.32 -1.76
N ASP A 353 -22.21 7.35 -1.93
CA ASP A 353 -22.31 8.54 -1.08
C ASP A 353 -23.68 8.67 -0.36
N LYS A 354 -24.46 7.58 -0.37
CA LYS A 354 -25.75 7.47 0.34
C LYS A 354 -25.66 6.48 1.48
N ASP A 355 -26.44 6.72 2.53
CA ASP A 355 -26.51 5.86 3.73
C ASP A 355 -25.14 5.57 4.36
N VAL A 356 -24.24 6.55 4.27
CA VAL A 356 -22.90 6.48 4.87
C VAL A 356 -23.01 6.61 6.38
N LYS A 357 -22.43 5.66 7.09
CA LYS A 357 -22.31 5.69 8.55
C LYS A 357 -20.89 6.06 8.93
N ILE A 358 -20.68 7.28 9.40
CA ILE A 358 -19.41 7.71 9.99
C ILE A 358 -19.17 6.90 11.28
N GLY A 359 -17.96 6.36 11.40
CA GLY A 359 -17.49 5.54 12.49
C GLY A 359 -16.61 6.33 13.46
N SER A 360 -15.43 5.79 13.76
CA SER A 360 -14.42 6.45 14.60
C SER A 360 -13.80 7.67 13.91
N VAL A 361 -13.56 8.71 14.70
CA VAL A 361 -12.99 9.98 14.26
C VAL A 361 -12.00 10.47 15.32
N TYR A 362 -10.83 10.92 14.87
CA TYR A 362 -9.81 11.53 15.74
C TYR A 362 -9.12 12.65 14.98
N MET A 363 -9.21 13.89 15.49
CA MET A 363 -8.88 15.12 14.77
C MET A 363 -8.18 16.16 15.67
N GLU A 364 -7.38 15.70 16.63
CA GLU A 364 -6.60 16.61 17.48
C GLU A 364 -5.50 17.28 16.65
N SER A 365 -5.32 18.59 16.83
CA SER A 365 -4.43 19.41 15.99
C SER A 365 -2.95 19.04 16.12
N ASP A 366 -2.56 18.50 17.27
CA ASP A 366 -1.21 18.02 17.57
C ASP A 366 -1.13 16.49 17.53
N ALA A 367 -2.05 15.80 16.85
CA ALA A 367 -1.95 14.35 16.64
C ALA A 367 -0.76 13.99 15.72
N LEU A 368 -0.14 12.82 15.94
CA LEU A 368 0.73 12.17 14.95
C LEU A 368 -0.07 11.63 13.77
N ARG A 369 -1.30 11.17 14.01
CA ARG A 369 -2.23 10.66 13.01
C ARG A 369 -3.65 11.08 13.34
N GLN A 370 -4.31 11.69 12.37
CA GLN A 370 -5.74 11.98 12.41
C GLN A 370 -6.47 11.03 11.48
N TRP A 371 -7.73 10.71 11.76
CA TRP A 371 -8.53 9.86 10.89
C TRP A 371 -10.04 10.11 10.99
N ILE A 372 -10.72 9.70 9.92
CA ILE A 372 -12.16 9.50 9.86
C ILE A 372 -12.42 8.13 9.23
N SER A 373 -13.25 7.32 9.87
CA SER A 373 -13.73 6.07 9.27
C SER A 373 -15.21 6.17 8.92
N TYR A 374 -15.62 5.41 7.92
CA TYR A 374 -17.03 5.26 7.57
C TYR A 374 -17.30 3.89 6.96
N ILE A 375 -18.58 3.51 6.99
CA ILE A 375 -19.09 2.30 6.36
C ILE A 375 -20.21 2.70 5.41
N VAL A 376 -20.20 2.15 4.20
CA VAL A 376 -21.29 2.27 3.23
C VAL A 376 -21.71 0.88 2.76
N LYS A 377 -23.03 0.64 2.70
CA LYS A 377 -23.61 -0.58 2.16
C LYS A 377 -24.18 -0.31 0.77
N PHE A 378 -24.02 -1.25 -0.14
CA PHE A 378 -24.56 -1.15 -1.49
C PHE A 378 -24.90 -2.54 -2.00
N ARG A 379 -26.12 -2.71 -2.54
CA ARG A 379 -26.62 -4.02 -2.97
C ARG A 379 -26.41 -5.09 -1.88
N ASN A 380 -25.61 -6.13 -2.15
CA ASN A 380 -25.30 -7.20 -1.20
C ASN A 380 -23.93 -7.01 -0.53
N SER A 381 -23.25 -5.91 -0.83
CA SER A 381 -21.86 -5.64 -0.45
C SER A 381 -21.74 -4.54 0.60
N LYS A 382 -20.58 -4.48 1.24
CA LYS A 382 -20.24 -3.49 2.27
C LYS A 382 -18.81 -3.01 2.09
N LEU A 383 -18.63 -1.69 2.12
CA LEU A 383 -17.33 -1.04 2.10
C LEU A 383 -17.07 -0.38 3.46
N SER A 384 -15.92 -0.66 4.04
CA SER A 384 -15.41 0.01 5.24
C SER A 384 -14.16 0.79 4.84
N VAL A 385 -14.14 2.09 5.11
CA VAL A 385 -13.06 2.99 4.70
C VAL A 385 -12.54 3.72 5.92
N MET A 386 -11.21 3.79 6.04
CA MET A 386 -10.53 4.65 6.99
C MET A 386 -9.63 5.60 6.21
N ILE A 387 -9.92 6.90 6.32
CA ILE A 387 -9.12 7.97 5.75
C ILE A 387 -8.24 8.51 6.86
N SER A 388 -6.93 8.55 6.65
CA SER A 388 -5.97 9.04 7.65
C SER A 388 -4.98 10.05 7.09
N LEU A 389 -4.59 10.99 7.94
CA LEU A 389 -3.57 12.00 7.66
C LEU A 389 -2.51 11.95 8.77
N ASN A 390 -1.29 11.60 8.39
CA ASN A 390 -0.14 11.64 9.30
C ASN A 390 0.39 13.07 9.46
N GLN A 391 1.03 13.35 10.59
CA GLN A 391 1.76 14.59 10.80
C GLN A 391 2.85 14.74 9.72
N ASN A 392 3.06 15.98 9.24
CA ASN A 392 4.08 16.32 8.23
C ASN A 392 3.98 15.58 6.88
N SER A 393 2.87 14.89 6.58
CA SER A 393 2.64 14.20 5.30
C SER A 393 1.74 15.00 4.37
N SER A 394 2.06 15.03 3.07
CA SER A 394 1.12 15.49 2.03
C SER A 394 0.21 14.37 1.50
N GLY A 395 0.35 13.14 2.00
CA GLY A 395 -0.45 11.99 1.63
C GLY A 395 -1.68 11.85 2.50
N LEU A 396 -2.84 11.67 1.86
CA LEU A 396 -4.10 11.28 2.48
C LEU A 396 -4.33 9.79 2.20
N ASP A 397 -4.12 8.94 3.20
CA ASP A 397 -4.19 7.49 3.06
C ASP A 397 -5.65 7.01 3.14
N PHE A 398 -6.06 6.16 2.19
CA PHE A 398 -7.34 5.46 2.21
C PHE A 398 -7.08 3.96 2.44
N ASN A 399 -7.42 3.46 3.63
CA ASN A 399 -7.45 2.03 3.90
C ASN A 399 -8.88 1.52 3.68
N ILE A 400 -9.03 0.49 2.83
CA ILE A 400 -10.31 0.07 2.26
C ILE A 400 -10.47 -1.42 2.46
N ASP A 401 -11.52 -1.82 3.18
CA ASP A 401 -11.98 -3.19 3.31
C ASP A 401 -13.33 -3.33 2.59
N CYS A 402 -13.40 -4.22 1.60
CA CYS A 402 -14.60 -4.43 0.81
C CYS A 402 -15.05 -5.89 0.91
N ASP A 403 -16.19 -6.10 1.56
CA ASP A 403 -16.94 -7.35 1.47
C ASP A 403 -17.78 -7.31 0.19
N TRP A 404 -17.19 -7.80 -0.90
CA TRP A 404 -17.78 -7.77 -2.23
C TRP A 404 -18.58 -9.04 -2.53
N GLN A 405 -19.89 -8.89 -2.71
CA GLN A 405 -20.84 -9.97 -2.98
C GLN A 405 -21.56 -9.79 -4.33
N GLU A 406 -21.08 -8.88 -5.18
CA GLU A 406 -21.67 -8.66 -6.50
C GLU A 406 -21.08 -9.63 -7.54
N ILE A 407 -21.95 -10.23 -8.35
CA ILE A 407 -21.60 -11.20 -9.38
C ILE A 407 -22.07 -10.67 -10.74
N GLY A 408 -21.18 -10.69 -11.72
CA GLY A 408 -21.53 -10.36 -13.11
C GLY A 408 -22.51 -11.37 -13.69
N GLU A 409 -23.54 -10.88 -14.38
CA GLU A 409 -24.55 -11.71 -15.04
C GLU A 409 -24.45 -11.51 -16.55
N LYS A 410 -24.21 -12.62 -17.26
CA LYS A 410 -24.03 -12.61 -18.72
C LYS A 410 -25.29 -12.09 -19.41
N GLY A 411 -25.12 -11.16 -20.35
CA GLY A 411 -26.19 -10.48 -21.07
C GLY A 411 -26.90 -9.39 -20.26
N LYS A 412 -26.38 -9.03 -19.08
CA LYS A 412 -26.93 -7.99 -18.22
C LYS A 412 -25.90 -6.95 -17.84
N SER A 413 -24.90 -7.31 -17.04
CA SER A 413 -23.86 -6.38 -16.59
C SER A 413 -22.75 -7.05 -15.79
N ILE A 414 -21.58 -6.43 -15.77
CA ILE A 414 -20.48 -6.76 -14.87
C ILE A 414 -20.31 -5.62 -13.86
N PRO A 415 -20.47 -5.86 -12.55
CA PRO A 415 -20.25 -4.84 -11.55
C PRO A 415 -18.74 -4.62 -11.33
N GLN A 416 -18.32 -3.35 -11.24
CA GLN A 416 -16.96 -2.98 -10.86
C GLN A 416 -16.97 -1.81 -9.87
N LEU A 417 -15.92 -1.71 -9.06
CA LEU A 417 -15.72 -0.64 -8.09
C LEU A 417 -14.56 0.26 -8.53
N ASN A 418 -14.77 1.58 -8.54
CA ASN A 418 -13.67 2.52 -8.77
C ASN A 418 -13.60 3.62 -7.71
N PHE A 419 -12.46 4.31 -7.68
CA PHE A 419 -12.24 5.50 -6.88
C PHE A 419 -12.33 6.75 -7.76
N TYR A 420 -12.97 7.81 -7.27
CA TYR A 420 -13.26 9.02 -8.02
C TYR A 420 -12.74 10.27 -7.30
N MET A 421 -11.85 11.00 -7.99
CA MET A 421 -11.22 12.21 -7.48
C MET A 421 -11.28 13.33 -8.56
N PRO A 422 -12.34 14.15 -8.56
CA PRO A 422 -12.45 15.30 -9.44
C PRO A 422 -11.50 16.42 -9.01
N LEU A 423 -10.66 16.90 -9.94
CA LEU A 423 -9.66 17.93 -9.65
C LEU A 423 -10.23 19.34 -9.87
N ALA A 424 -9.79 20.30 -9.06
CA ALA A 424 -10.15 21.72 -9.20
C ALA A 424 -9.56 22.40 -10.44
N TYR A 425 -8.67 21.71 -11.15
CA TYR A 425 -7.89 22.26 -12.26
C TYR A 425 -7.92 21.33 -13.48
N THR A 426 -7.73 21.93 -14.66
CA THR A 426 -7.64 21.20 -15.92
C THR A 426 -6.30 20.49 -16.06
N CYS A 427 -6.33 19.23 -16.48
CA CYS A 427 -5.14 18.47 -16.82
C CYS A 427 -4.93 18.43 -18.35
N LYS A 428 -3.76 18.89 -18.81
CA LYS A 428 -3.34 18.73 -20.23
C LYS A 428 -2.64 17.41 -20.50
N SER A 429 -2.14 16.77 -19.45
CA SER A 429 -1.46 15.48 -19.54
C SER A 429 -1.50 14.79 -18.18
N TYR A 430 -1.15 13.50 -18.20
CA TYR A 430 -1.09 12.67 -17.01
C TYR A 430 0.26 11.97 -16.99
N LYS A 431 0.96 12.05 -15.85
CA LYS A 431 2.24 11.38 -15.66
C LYS A 431 2.01 10.07 -14.91
N TYR A 432 2.64 9.01 -15.37
CA TYR A 432 2.53 7.66 -14.81
C TYR A 432 3.91 7.11 -14.52
N ASP A 433 4.02 6.23 -13.54
CA ASP A 433 5.16 5.32 -13.49
C ASP A 433 4.98 4.15 -14.46
N ILE A 434 6.12 3.74 -14.99
CA ILE A 434 6.30 2.59 -15.88
C ILE A 434 7.54 1.82 -15.40
N PRO A 435 7.77 0.59 -15.88
CA PRO A 435 9.00 -0.13 -15.55
C PRO A 435 10.24 0.74 -15.80
N PHE A 436 11.05 0.93 -14.75
CA PHE A 436 12.29 1.71 -14.77
C PHE A 436 12.16 3.20 -15.16
N GLY A 437 10.98 3.80 -15.05
CA GLY A 437 10.85 5.22 -15.39
C GLY A 437 9.47 5.83 -15.21
N THR A 438 9.25 6.95 -15.89
CA THR A 438 7.96 7.64 -15.91
C THR A 438 7.63 8.08 -17.33
N ILE A 439 6.35 8.08 -17.68
CA ILE A 439 5.87 8.58 -18.98
C ILE A 439 4.75 9.60 -18.79
N THR A 440 4.63 10.52 -19.73
CA THR A 440 3.54 11.50 -19.80
C THR A 440 2.63 11.17 -20.98
N ARG A 441 1.33 10.98 -20.71
CA ARG A 441 0.32 10.67 -21.73
C ARG A 441 -0.64 11.84 -21.89
N ALA A 442 -1.14 12.03 -23.11
CA ALA A 442 -2.27 12.91 -23.35
C ALA A 442 -3.56 12.34 -22.69
N PRO A 443 -4.59 13.17 -22.43
CA PRO A 443 -5.88 12.69 -21.98
C PRO A 443 -6.46 11.69 -22.99
N MET A 444 -6.94 10.56 -22.49
CA MET A 444 -7.57 9.50 -23.28
C MET A 444 -8.88 9.09 -22.60
N ASP A 445 -9.93 8.87 -23.39
CA ASP A 445 -11.21 8.38 -22.90
C ASP A 445 -11.22 6.84 -22.84
N MET A 446 -10.25 6.29 -22.10
CA MET A 446 -10.07 4.85 -21.90
C MET A 446 -9.21 4.56 -20.67
N ASP A 447 -9.27 3.32 -20.19
CA ASP A 447 -8.36 2.83 -19.16
C ASP A 447 -6.94 2.67 -19.71
N VAL A 448 -5.95 3.14 -18.96
CA VAL A 448 -4.52 3.02 -19.27
C VAL A 448 -3.76 2.45 -18.07
N PRO A 449 -2.71 1.66 -18.29
CA PRO A 449 -1.97 1.03 -17.19
C PRO A 449 -1.04 2.02 -16.47
N ALA A 450 -0.89 1.82 -15.17
CA ALA A 450 0.08 2.50 -14.31
C ALA A 450 0.79 1.45 -13.45
N GLY A 451 2.05 1.70 -13.07
CA GLY A 451 2.79 0.79 -12.18
C GLY A 451 2.25 0.83 -10.75
N SER A 452 2.19 2.02 -10.17
CA SER A 452 1.73 2.26 -8.80
C SER A 452 1.16 3.65 -8.61
N TRP A 453 1.41 4.60 -9.51
CA TRP A 453 0.85 5.94 -9.39
C TRP A 453 0.53 6.64 -10.72
N ALA A 454 -0.43 7.55 -10.64
CA ALA A 454 -0.79 8.47 -11.70
C ALA A 454 -0.93 9.89 -11.14
N LEU A 455 -0.39 10.86 -11.87
CA LEU A 455 -0.36 12.28 -11.49
C LEU A 455 -1.11 13.12 -12.54
N GLY A 456 -2.15 13.83 -12.12
CA GLY A 456 -2.85 14.79 -12.97
C GLY A 456 -2.07 16.09 -13.08
N MET A 457 -1.40 16.32 -14.22
CA MET A 457 -0.54 17.49 -14.43
C MET A 457 -1.37 18.74 -14.70
N PRO A 458 -1.23 19.82 -13.90
CA PRO A 458 -1.90 21.09 -14.17
C PRO A 458 -1.54 21.64 -15.55
N GLU A 459 -2.50 22.26 -16.22
CA GLU A 459 -2.30 22.92 -17.53
C GLU A 459 -1.16 23.96 -17.53
N SER A 460 -0.91 24.62 -16.39
CA SER A 460 0.20 25.55 -16.20
C SER A 460 1.58 24.89 -16.29
N GLY A 461 1.69 23.56 -16.19
CA GLY A 461 2.95 22.83 -16.09
C GLY A 461 3.67 22.98 -14.74
N GLU A 462 3.30 23.99 -13.95
CA GLU A 462 3.86 24.30 -12.64
C GLU A 462 2.79 24.28 -11.54
N GLY A 463 3.23 24.07 -10.31
CA GLY A 463 2.41 24.11 -9.09
C GLY A 463 2.02 22.74 -8.54
N SER A 464 1.27 22.76 -7.45
CA SER A 464 0.83 21.55 -6.75
C SER A 464 -0.17 20.77 -7.57
N ALA A 465 -0.06 19.44 -7.49
CA ALA A 465 -0.83 18.48 -8.27
C ALA A 465 -1.24 17.28 -7.39
N VAL A 466 -2.34 16.62 -7.76
CA VAL A 466 -2.84 15.41 -7.09
C VAL A 466 -2.27 14.17 -7.75
N MET A 467 -1.57 13.36 -6.95
CA MET A 467 -1.11 12.03 -7.31
C MET A 467 -2.00 10.98 -6.65
N LEU A 468 -2.51 10.03 -7.42
CA LEU A 468 -3.11 8.82 -6.90
C LEU A 468 -2.03 7.73 -6.83
N VAL A 469 -1.86 7.14 -5.65
CA VAL A 469 -0.88 6.08 -5.41
C VAL A 469 -1.62 4.84 -4.91
N SER A 470 -1.36 3.70 -5.53
CA SER A 470 -1.85 2.39 -5.11
C SER A 470 -0.70 1.62 -4.47
N LYS A 471 -0.93 1.10 -3.25
CA LYS A 471 0.00 0.17 -2.58
C LYS A 471 -0.28 -1.29 -2.94
N THR A 472 -1.36 -1.55 -3.68
CA THR A 472 -1.97 -2.88 -3.88
C THR A 472 -2.07 -3.29 -5.35
N LYS A 473 -1.62 -2.44 -6.28
CA LYS A 473 -1.59 -2.70 -7.72
C LYS A 473 -0.26 -2.27 -8.29
#